data_AF-A0A3D1ZR85-F1
#
_entry.id   AF-A0A3D1ZR85-F1
#
_cell.length_a   1.000
_cell.length_b   1.000
_cell.length_c   1.000
_cell.angle_alpha   90.00
_cell.angle_beta   90.00
_cell.angle_gamma   90.00
#
_symmetry.space_group_name_H-M   'P 1'
#
loop_
_entity.id
_entity.type
_entity.pdbx_description
1 polymer ?
#
loop_
_entity_poly.entity_id
_entity_poly.type
_entity_poly.pdbx_seq_one_letter_code
_entity_poly.pdbx_strand_id
1 'polypeptide(L)' 'AAEETADGGKDGAAADAVVSAPVAGHVIALDDTGDPVFASRALGEGVGIQP' A
#
# COMPACT_ATOMS: atom_id res chain seq x y z
N ALA A 1 -15.20 -24.44 -6.89
CA ALA A 1 -13.85 -24.16 -7.41
C ALA A 1 -14.01 -22.99 -8.38
N ALA A 2 -13.88 -21.75 -7.90
CA ALA A 2 -12.62 -21.03 -7.69
C ALA A 2 -11.97 -20.68 -9.03
N GLU A 3 -12.34 -19.50 -9.56
CA GLU A 3 -11.66 -18.83 -10.67
C GLU A 3 -11.70 -17.33 -10.35
N GLU A 4 -10.68 -16.82 -9.65
CA GLU A 4 -10.30 -15.40 -9.76
C GLU A 4 -8.78 -15.36 -9.91
N THR A 5 -8.34 -15.37 -11.16
CA THR A 5 -6.97 -15.16 -11.57
C THR A 5 -6.73 -13.66 -11.73
N ALA A 6 -6.23 -13.02 -10.67
CA ALA A 6 -5.56 -11.72 -10.80
C ALA A 6 -4.08 -11.97 -11.15
N ASP A 7 -3.80 -12.25 -12.43
CA ASP A 7 -2.44 -12.27 -12.95
C ASP A 7 -1.93 -10.84 -13.14
N GLY A 8 -1.39 -10.28 -12.06
CA GLY A 8 -0.60 -9.05 -12.06
C GLY A 8 0.87 -9.33 -12.33
N GLY A 9 1.19 -10.23 -13.26
CA GLY A 9 2.55 -10.53 -13.67
C GLY A 9 3.18 -9.33 -14.40
N LYS A 10 3.94 -8.52 -13.67
CA LYS A 10 5.02 -7.71 -14.25
C LYS A 10 6.35 -8.25 -13.76
N ASP A 11 6.84 -9.27 -14.45
CA ASP A 11 8.26 -9.63 -14.47
C ASP A 11 9.06 -8.51 -15.18
N GLY A 12 9.14 -7.37 -14.53
CA GLY A 12 10.17 -6.37 -14.76
C GLY A 12 10.85 -6.18 -13.42
N ALA A 13 12.16 -6.38 -13.35
CA ALA A 13 12.94 -6.06 -12.16
C ALA A 13 12.47 -4.70 -11.64
N ALA A 14 11.81 -4.68 -10.48
CA ALA A 14 11.18 -3.48 -9.96
C ALA A 14 12.30 -2.46 -9.75
N ALA A 15 12.36 -1.45 -10.62
CA ALA A 15 13.23 -0.32 -10.36
C ALA A 15 12.75 0.33 -9.06
N ASP A 16 13.67 0.56 -8.13
CA ASP A 16 13.35 1.22 -6.87
C ASP A 16 12.74 2.60 -7.17
N ALA A 17 11.43 2.71 -6.99
CA ALA A 17 10.71 3.97 -7.15
C ALA A 17 10.78 4.74 -5.84
N VAL A 18 11.49 5.86 -5.84
CA VAL A 18 11.55 6.75 -4.66
C VAL A 18 10.27 7.59 -4.62
N VAL A 19 9.47 7.37 -3.59
CA VAL A 19 8.26 8.16 -3.31
C VAL A 19 8.58 9.14 -2.19
N SER A 20 8.55 10.44 -2.47
CA SER A 20 8.69 11.48 -1.44
C SER A 20 7.40 11.65 -0.64
N ALA A 21 7.54 11.94 0.64
CA ALA A 21 6.41 12.21 1.51
C ALA A 21 5.62 13.46 1.04
N PRO A 22 4.29 13.39 0.92
CA PRO A 22 3.47 14.54 0.50
C PRO A 22 3.34 15.60 1.60
N VAL A 23 3.52 15.21 2.87
CA VAL A 23 3.41 16.08 4.05
C VAL A 23 4.49 15.70 5.06
N ALA A 24 4.93 16.69 5.86
CA ALA A 24 5.79 16.45 7.00
C ALA A 24 5.04 15.66 8.07
N GLY A 25 5.70 14.68 8.69
CA GLY A 25 5.08 13.82 9.69
C GLY A 25 5.80 12.50 9.87
N HIS A 26 5.13 11.56 10.53
CA HIS A 26 5.61 10.22 10.81
C HIS A 26 4.93 9.20 9.90
N VAL A 27 5.72 8.35 9.26
CA VAL A 27 5.20 7.22 8.47
C VAL A 27 4.69 6.15 9.43
N ILE A 28 3.46 5.70 9.21
CA ILE A 28 2.79 4.65 9.99
C ILE A 28 2.31 3.51 9.09
N ALA A 29 2.20 2.31 9.64
CA ALA A 29 1.64 1.17 8.91
C ALA A 29 0.14 1.38 8.69
N LEU A 30 -0.42 0.72 7.67
CA LEU A 30 -1.86 0.80 7.38
C LEU A 30 -2.73 0.28 8.54
N ASP A 31 -2.26 -0.71 9.30
CA ASP A 31 -2.93 -1.22 10.52
C ASP A 31 -3.09 -0.14 11.60
N ASP A 32 -2.11 0.77 11.72
CA ASP A 32 -2.07 1.81 12.75
C ASP A 32 -2.88 3.07 12.36
N THR A 33 -3.46 3.10 11.15
CA THR A 33 -4.26 4.25 10.68
C THR A 33 -5.58 4.42 11.43
N GLY A 34 -6.08 3.37 12.09
CA GLY A 34 -7.33 3.39 12.85
C GLY A 34 -8.60 3.34 11.98
N ASP A 35 -8.47 3.18 10.67
CA ASP A 35 -9.59 3.04 9.74
C ASP A 35 -9.60 1.62 9.11
N PRO A 36 -10.75 0.92 9.13
CA PRO A 36 -10.83 -0.48 8.71
C PRO A 36 -10.60 -0.68 7.21
N VAL A 37 -10.88 0.31 6.37
CA VAL A 37 -10.67 0.19 4.91
C VAL A 37 -9.18 0.22 4.59
N PHE A 38 -8.43 1.08 5.28
CA PHE A 38 -6.98 1.17 5.13
C PHE A 38 -6.27 0.01 5.82
N ALA A 39 -6.63 -0.33 7.06
CA ALA A 39 -6.04 -1.45 7.80
C ALA A 39 -6.25 -2.80 7.10
N SER A 40 -7.42 -3.01 6.45
CA SER A 40 -7.68 -4.23 5.68
C SER A 40 -6.95 -4.28 4.33
N ARG A 41 -6.32 -3.18 3.90
CA ARG A 41 -5.65 -3.06 2.60
C ARG A 41 -6.57 -3.34 1.41
N ALA A 42 -7.88 -3.14 1.58
CA ALA A 42 -8.88 -3.42 0.56
C ALA A 42 -8.66 -2.59 -0.73
N LEU A 43 -8.00 -1.44 -0.62
CA LEU A 43 -7.66 -0.55 -1.73
C LEU A 43 -6.25 -0.76 -2.29
N GLY A 44 -5.45 -1.63 -1.67
CA GLY A 44 -4.06 -1.90 -2.05
C GLY A 44 -3.06 -1.70 -0.91
N GLU A 45 -1.79 -1.99 -1.22
CA GLU A 45 -0.64 -1.81 -0.33
C GLU A 45 -0.23 -0.33 -0.25
N GLY A 46 0.35 0.09 0.88
CA GLY A 46 0.78 1.47 1.09
C GLY A 46 1.23 1.78 2.52
N VAL A 47 1.39 3.07 2.81
CA VAL A 47 1.73 3.59 4.15
C VAL A 47 0.89 4.83 4.45
N GLY A 48 0.60 5.06 5.73
CA GLY A 48 -0.01 6.30 6.21
C GLY A 48 1.05 7.32 6.61
N ILE A 49 0.71 8.60 6.63
CA ILE A 49 1.52 9.64 7.28
C ILE A 49 0.65 10.38 8.29
N GLN A 50 1.12 10.43 9.53
CA GLN A 50 0.55 11.22 10.60
C GLN A 50 1.30 12.56 10.70
N PRO A 51 0.65 13.70 10.39
CA PRO A 51 1.27 15.02 10.53
C PRO A 51 1.58 15.38 11.98
#